data_AF-A0A4Z1SWJ8-F1
#
_entry.id   AF-A0A4Z1SWJ8-F1
#
_cell.length_a   1.000
_cell.length_b   1.000
_cell.length_c   1.000
_cell.angle_alpha   90.00
_cell.angle_beta   90.00
_cell.angle_gamma   90.00
#
_symmetry.space_group_name_H-M   'P 1'
#
loop_
_entity.id
_entity.type
_entity.pdbx_description
1 polymer ?
#
loop_
_entity_poly.entity_id
_entity_poly.type
_entity_poly.pdbx_seq_one_letter_code
_entity_poly.pdbx_strand_id
1 'polypeptide(L)'
;MESPRRGPSGMAFVMQHRRLKRIPAQEAMGTFYTNAQVYEHRTPEDCWVTYKGQVYDLTQYLAWHPAGAEILLPFLGCDITRACQEAHGWVNIHKMIEPLHIGMLEGPPRELHNYDYSQLHASRRGQ
;
A
#
# COMPACT_ATOMS: atom_id res chain seq x y z
N MET A 1 4.78 29.06 -1.46
CA MET A 1 5.31 27.68 -1.45
C MET A 1 4.57 26.93 -0.35
N GLU A 2 3.50 26.22 -0.71
CA GLU A 2 2.81 25.35 0.25
C GLU A 2 3.71 24.15 0.55
N SER A 3 3.96 23.90 1.83
CA SER A 3 4.69 22.71 2.26
C SER A 3 3.87 21.46 1.93
N PRO A 4 4.49 20.32 1.56
CA PRO A 4 3.75 19.08 1.34
C PRO A 4 2.93 18.76 2.60
N ARG A 5 1.62 18.56 2.43
CA ARG A 5 0.73 18.20 3.54
C ARG A 5 1.11 16.80 4.01
N ARG A 6 1.96 16.72 5.05
CA ARG A 6 2.33 15.44 5.68
C ARG A 6 1.06 14.81 6.27
N GLY A 7 0.77 13.57 5.85
CA GLY A 7 -0.30 12.79 6.46
C GLY A 7 0.03 12.40 7.90
N PRO A 8 -0.97 12.00 8.71
CA PRO A 8 -0.73 11.38 10.02
C PRO A 8 0.16 10.13 9.86
N SER A 9 0.83 9.68 10.94
CA SER A 9 1.73 8.51 10.81
C SER A 9 0.94 7.22 10.55
N GLY A 10 1.53 6.24 9.87
CA GLY A 10 0.89 4.93 9.71
C GLY A 10 0.59 4.25 11.06
N MET A 11 1.35 4.58 12.12
CA MET A 11 1.06 4.06 13.45
C MET A 11 -0.20 4.70 14.05
N ALA A 12 -0.45 5.98 13.75
CA ALA A 12 -1.70 6.65 14.08
C ALA A 12 -2.88 6.00 13.33
N PHE A 13 -2.69 5.59 12.07
CA PHE A 13 -3.70 4.82 11.34
C PHE A 13 -4.08 3.53 12.10
N VAL A 14 -3.10 2.71 12.46
CA VAL A 14 -3.33 1.45 13.20
C VAL A 14 -4.06 1.70 14.53
N MET A 15 -3.75 2.78 15.24
CA MET A 15 -4.41 3.13 16.51
C MET A 15 -5.85 3.61 16.32
N GLN A 16 -6.12 4.41 15.30
CA GLN A 16 -7.42 5.04 15.08
C GLN A 16 -8.40 4.14 14.33
N HIS A 17 -7.87 3.15 13.59
CA HIS A 17 -8.64 2.22 12.76
C HIS A 17 -8.71 0.82 13.38
N ARG A 18 -8.81 0.75 14.71
CA ARG A 18 -9.08 -0.51 15.44
C ARG A 18 -10.44 -1.14 15.08
N ARG A 19 -11.34 -0.39 14.45
CA ARG A 19 -12.70 -0.78 14.09
C ARG A 19 -12.90 -1.10 12.60
N LEU A 20 -11.82 -1.20 11.79
CA LEU A 20 -12.00 -1.67 10.42
C LEU A 20 -12.64 -3.06 10.44
N LYS A 21 -13.54 -3.29 9.50
CA LYS A 21 -14.04 -4.64 9.22
C LYS A 21 -12.88 -5.43 8.65
N ARG A 22 -12.16 -6.11 9.54
CA ARG A 22 -11.07 -7.01 9.18
C ARG A 22 -11.68 -8.29 8.65
N ILE A 23 -11.27 -8.69 7.46
CA ILE A 23 -11.49 -10.07 7.02
C ILE A 23 -10.59 -10.96 7.91
N PRO A 24 -11.12 -12.01 8.53
CA PRO A 24 -10.28 -12.96 9.27
C PRO A 24 -9.14 -13.48 8.38
N ALA A 25 -7.92 -13.54 8.90
CA ALA A 25 -6.75 -13.94 8.11
C ALA A 25 -6.95 -15.28 7.37
N GLN A 26 -7.63 -16.23 8.01
CA GLN A 26 -7.95 -17.54 7.41
C GLN A 26 -8.86 -17.42 6.18
N GLU A 27 -9.80 -16.48 6.19
CA GLU A 27 -10.74 -16.22 5.10
C GLU A 27 -10.05 -15.46 3.96
N ALA A 28 -9.22 -14.46 4.31
CA ALA A 28 -8.40 -13.74 3.34
C ALA A 28 -7.42 -14.69 2.63
N MET A 29 -6.79 -15.62 3.34
CA MET A 29 -5.90 -16.63 2.72
C MET A 29 -6.60 -17.62 1.79
N GLY A 30 -7.92 -17.80 1.93
CA GLY A 30 -8.73 -18.66 1.05
C GLY A 30 -9.31 -17.92 -0.16
N THR A 31 -9.15 -16.60 -0.23
CA THR A 31 -9.69 -15.76 -1.30
C THR A 31 -8.59 -15.37 -2.26
N PHE A 32 -8.82 -15.56 -3.55
CA PHE A 32 -7.84 -15.31 -4.60
C PHE A 32 -8.35 -14.25 -5.57
N TYR A 33 -7.47 -13.33 -5.96
CA TYR A 33 -7.76 -12.29 -6.94
C TYR A 33 -6.73 -12.33 -8.07
N THR A 34 -7.21 -12.07 -9.29
CA THR A 34 -6.36 -11.87 -10.46
C THR A 34 -5.80 -10.44 -10.49
N ASN A 35 -4.71 -10.25 -11.24
CA ASN A 35 -4.20 -8.91 -11.54
C ASN A 35 -5.25 -8.00 -12.21
N ALA A 36 -6.20 -8.56 -12.97
CA ALA A 36 -7.25 -7.77 -13.60
C ALA A 36 -8.20 -7.18 -12.55
N GLN A 37 -8.66 -8.00 -11.60
CA GLN A 37 -9.52 -7.55 -10.50
C GLN A 37 -8.82 -6.50 -9.64
N VAL A 38 -7.56 -6.73 -9.25
CA VAL A 38 -6.80 -5.74 -8.47
C VAL A 38 -6.69 -4.40 -9.23
N TYR A 39 -6.50 -4.45 -10.55
CA TYR A 39 -6.36 -3.24 -11.37
C TYR A 39 -7.67 -2.45 -11.57
N GLU A 40 -8.84 -3.06 -11.35
CA GLU A 40 -10.12 -2.35 -11.38
C GLU A 40 -10.21 -1.35 -10.22
N HIS A 41 -9.62 -1.68 -9.07
CA HIS A 41 -9.54 -0.84 -7.87
C HIS A 41 -8.29 0.04 -7.91
N ARG A 42 -8.29 1.07 -8.77
CA ARG A 42 -7.13 1.96 -8.99
C ARG A 42 -7.42 3.45 -8.82
N THR A 43 -8.46 3.79 -8.04
CA THR A 43 -8.87 5.18 -7.79
C THR A 43 -8.64 5.56 -6.32
N PRO A 44 -8.45 6.84 -5.97
CA PRO A 44 -8.20 7.21 -4.58
C PRO A 44 -9.31 6.78 -3.60
N GLU A 45 -10.55 6.69 -4.07
CA GLU A 45 -11.73 6.30 -3.30
C GLU A 45 -11.99 4.79 -3.32
N ASP A 46 -11.26 4.04 -4.15
CA ASP A 46 -11.35 2.59 -4.30
C ASP A 46 -10.01 2.07 -4.87
N CYS A 47 -9.08 1.75 -3.98
CA CYS A 47 -7.71 1.37 -4.35
C CYS A 47 -7.20 0.11 -3.66
N TRP A 48 -6.81 -0.86 -4.49
CA TRP A 48 -6.10 -2.06 -4.06
C TRP A 48 -4.68 -2.06 -4.57
N VAL A 49 -3.81 -2.79 -3.87
CA VAL A 49 -2.43 -3.03 -4.29
C VAL A 49 -2.05 -4.48 -3.97
N THR A 50 -0.97 -4.95 -4.56
CA THR A 50 -0.33 -6.19 -4.13
C THR A 50 0.97 -5.92 -3.38
N TYR A 51 1.24 -6.75 -2.39
CA TYR A 51 2.51 -6.73 -1.67
C TYR A 51 2.89 -8.16 -1.29
N LYS A 52 4.05 -8.62 -1.78
CA LYS A 52 4.57 -9.98 -1.56
C LYS A 52 3.55 -11.09 -1.85
N GLY A 53 2.80 -10.96 -2.94
CA GLY A 53 1.80 -11.95 -3.38
C GLY A 53 0.46 -11.92 -2.63
N GLN A 54 0.26 -10.95 -1.74
CA GLN A 54 -1.01 -10.71 -1.04
C GLN A 54 -1.67 -9.44 -1.58
N VAL A 55 -3.00 -9.37 -1.46
CA VAL A 55 -3.83 -8.26 -1.95
C VAL A 55 -4.34 -7.46 -0.75
N TYR A 56 -4.21 -6.14 -0.83
CA TYR A 56 -4.58 -5.22 0.24
C TYR A 56 -5.48 -4.10 -0.29
N ASP A 57 -6.53 -3.78 0.46
CA ASP A 57 -7.38 -2.61 0.22
C ASP A 57 -6.83 -1.39 0.97
N LEU A 58 -6.21 -0.47 0.23
CA LEU A 58 -5.61 0.74 0.79
C LEU A 58 -6.57 1.93 0.85
N THR A 59 -7.83 1.77 0.47
CA THR A 59 -8.81 2.87 0.34
C THR A 59 -8.86 3.76 1.59
N GLN A 60 -8.86 3.13 2.78
CA GLN A 60 -8.91 3.87 4.04
C GLN A 60 -7.53 4.32 4.54
N TYR A 61 -6.45 3.75 4.01
CA TYR A 61 -5.07 4.06 4.39
C TYR A 61 -4.45 5.19 3.57
N LEU A 62 -4.93 5.41 2.34
CA LEU A 62 -4.30 6.32 1.38
C LEU A 62 -4.04 7.73 1.95
N ALA A 63 -5.04 8.33 2.59
CA ALA A 63 -4.95 9.65 3.23
C ALA A 63 -4.09 9.68 4.51
N TRP A 64 -3.74 8.51 5.05
CA TRP A 64 -2.96 8.32 6.28
C TRP A 64 -1.50 7.95 6.00
N HIS A 65 -1.10 7.97 4.74
CA HIS A 65 0.29 7.74 4.39
C HIS A 65 1.16 8.92 4.88
N PRO A 66 2.24 8.68 5.66
CA PRO A 66 3.02 9.77 6.27
C PRO A 66 3.62 10.76 5.26
N ALA A 67 3.97 10.27 4.07
CA ALA A 67 4.53 11.08 2.99
C ALA A 67 3.46 11.70 2.07
N GLY A 68 2.17 11.57 2.43
CA GLY A 68 1.04 12.03 1.61
C GLY A 68 0.50 10.95 0.69
N ALA A 69 -0.79 11.09 0.33
CA ALA A 69 -1.51 10.18 -0.55
C ALA A 69 -0.94 10.18 -1.98
N GLU A 70 -0.44 11.34 -2.42
CA GLU A 70 0.09 11.60 -3.76
C GLU A 70 1.21 10.64 -4.17
N ILE A 71 2.02 10.20 -3.21
CA ILE A 71 3.13 9.27 -3.45
C ILE A 71 2.64 7.86 -3.82
N LEU A 72 1.46 7.47 -3.36
CA LEU A 72 0.87 6.15 -3.62
C LEU A 72 0.05 6.11 -4.92
N LEU A 73 -0.44 7.25 -5.42
CA LEU A 73 -1.30 7.32 -6.60
C LEU A 73 -0.77 6.59 -7.85
N PRO A 74 0.54 6.62 -8.18
CA PRO A 74 1.06 5.89 -9.33
C PRO A 74 0.97 4.36 -9.19
N PHE A 75 0.90 3.86 -7.96
CA PHE A 75 0.98 2.44 -7.64
C PHE A 75 -0.38 1.77 -7.43
N LEU A 76 -1.48 2.52 -7.48
CA LEU A 76 -2.82 1.96 -7.31
C LEU A 76 -3.10 0.91 -8.40
N GLY A 77 -3.61 -0.24 -7.99
CA GLY A 77 -3.84 -1.40 -8.86
C GLY A 77 -2.58 -2.17 -9.26
N CYS A 78 -1.42 -1.88 -8.66
CA CYS A 78 -0.14 -2.52 -8.98
C CYS A 78 0.55 -3.08 -7.72
N ASP A 79 1.65 -3.79 -7.94
CA ASP A 79 2.51 -4.27 -6.87
C ASP A 79 3.41 -3.18 -6.30
N ILE A 80 3.36 -3.02 -4.98
CA ILE A 80 4.15 -2.05 -4.22
C ILE A 80 5.38 -2.65 -3.55
N THR A 81 5.67 -3.94 -3.75
CA THR A 81 6.77 -4.64 -3.04
C THR A 81 8.10 -3.95 -3.26
N ARG A 82 8.43 -3.64 -4.52
CA ARG A 82 9.65 -2.92 -4.86
C ARG A 82 9.65 -1.51 -4.28
N ALA A 83 8.57 -0.75 -4.45
CA ALA A 83 8.46 0.61 -3.94
C ALA A 83 8.68 0.67 -2.41
N CYS A 84 8.05 -0.25 -1.68
CA CYS A 84 8.24 -0.40 -0.24
C CYS A 84 9.66 -0.79 0.14
N GLN A 85 10.32 -1.66 -0.63
CA GLN A 85 11.71 -2.04 -0.36
C GLN A 85 12.66 -0.84 -0.51
N GLU A 86 12.50 -0.04 -1.56
CA GLU A 86 13.35 1.12 -1.81
C GLU A 86 13.09 2.29 -0.83
N ALA A 87 11.80 2.55 -0.53
CA ALA A 87 11.39 3.67 0.31
C ALA A 87 11.41 3.35 1.81
N HIS A 88 11.20 2.09 2.20
CA HIS A 88 10.87 1.68 3.57
C HIS A 88 11.47 0.32 3.96
N GLY A 89 12.63 -0.06 3.42
CA GLY A 89 13.30 -1.34 3.75
C GLY A 89 13.57 -1.58 5.25
N TRP A 90 13.53 -0.53 6.07
CA TRP A 90 13.67 -0.58 7.54
C TRP A 90 12.34 -0.69 8.30
N VAL A 91 11.20 -0.64 7.62
CA VAL A 91 9.86 -0.67 8.22
C VAL A 91 9.23 -2.05 8.04
N ASN A 92 8.55 -2.54 9.08
CA ASN A 92 7.71 -3.72 8.94
C ASN A 92 6.37 -3.35 8.27
N ILE A 93 6.40 -3.18 6.95
CA ILE A 93 5.21 -2.82 6.16
C ILE A 93 4.07 -3.80 6.38
N HIS A 94 4.37 -5.10 6.49
CA HIS A 94 3.35 -6.13 6.71
C HIS A 94 2.50 -5.83 7.96
N LYS A 95 3.12 -5.45 9.08
CA LYS A 95 2.36 -5.05 10.30
C LYS A 95 1.52 -3.80 10.13
N MET A 96 1.89 -2.90 9.22
CA MET A 96 1.14 -1.65 8.98
C MET A 96 -0.14 -1.91 8.21
N ILE A 97 -0.07 -2.80 7.21
CA ILE A 97 -1.17 -3.07 6.29
C ILE A 97 -1.88 -4.39 6.56
N GLU A 98 -1.45 -5.20 7.54
CA GLU A 98 -2.12 -6.45 7.94
C GLU A 98 -3.65 -6.30 8.12
N PRO A 99 -4.18 -5.24 8.76
CA PRO A 99 -5.63 -5.05 8.89
C PRO A 99 -6.38 -4.84 7.57
N LEU A 100 -5.65 -4.58 6.49
CA LEU A 100 -6.15 -4.27 5.14
C LEU A 100 -6.05 -5.48 4.20
N HIS A 101 -5.57 -6.62 4.70
CA HIS A 101 -5.44 -7.83 3.90
C HIS A 101 -6.82 -8.37 3.51
N ILE A 102 -7.02 -8.59 2.21
CA ILE A 102 -8.29 -9.08 1.67
C ILE A 102 -8.17 -10.39 0.89
N GLY A 103 -6.96 -10.79 0.51
CA GLY A 103 -6.78 -11.94 -0.37
C GLY A 103 -5.34 -12.28 -0.75
N MET A 104 -5.22 -13.33 -1.55
CA MET A 104 -3.99 -13.75 -2.23
C MET A 104 -4.04 -13.34 -3.71
N LEU A 105 -2.89 -13.04 -4.30
CA LEU A 105 -2.79 -12.79 -5.73
C LEU A 105 -2.61 -14.10 -6.50
N GLU A 106 -3.33 -14.24 -7.61
CA GLU A 106 -3.13 -15.29 -8.59
C GLU A 106 -2.04 -14.92 -9.60
N GLY A 107 -1.00 -15.76 -9.67
CA GLY A 107 0.09 -15.59 -10.62
C GLY A 107 1.09 -14.49 -10.23
N PRO A 108 1.94 -14.06 -11.18
CA PRO A 108 2.96 -13.06 -10.90
C PRO A 108 2.34 -11.66 -10.69
N PRO A 109 2.92 -10.83 -9.81
CA PRO A 109 2.48 -9.46 -9.59
C PRO A 109 2.59 -8.59 -10.84
N ARG A 110 1.58 -7.73 -11.05
CA ARG A 110 1.64 -6.62 -12.00
C ARG A 110 2.58 -5.55 -11.45
N GLU A 111 3.78 -5.49 -12.00
CA GLU A 111 4.72 -4.40 -11.70
C GLU A 111 4.33 -3.09 -12.40
N LEU A 112 4.64 -1.97 -11.76
CA LEU A 112 4.57 -0.66 -12.40
C LEU A 112 5.83 -0.44 -13.25
N HIS A 113 5.71 -0.67 -14.55
CA HIS A 113 6.77 -0.42 -15.51
C HIS A 113 7.01 1.07 -15.73
N ASN A 114 8.25 1.44 -16.08
CA ASN A 114 8.69 2.82 -16.39
C ASN A 114 8.56 3.84 -15.25
N TYR A 115 8.34 3.39 -14.01
CA TYR A 115 8.46 4.23 -12.84
C TYR A 115 9.93 4.37 -12.44
N ASP A 116 10.37 5.60 -12.15
CA ASP A 116 11.72 5.87 -11.69
C ASP A 116 11.82 5.65 -10.17
N TYR A 117 12.11 4.41 -9.78
CA TYR A 117 12.27 4.00 -8.38
C TYR A 117 13.44 4.70 -7.68
N SER A 118 14.41 5.27 -8.41
CA SER A 118 15.51 6.01 -7.79
C SER A 118 15.03 7.24 -7.01
N GLN A 119 13.87 7.77 -7.39
CA GLN A 119 13.22 8.91 -6.73
C GLN A 119 12.68 8.55 -5.34
N LEU A 120 12.42 7.27 -5.06
CA LEU A 120 11.93 6.82 -3.75
C LEU A 120 13.03 6.84 -2.67
N HIS A 121 14.30 6.83 -3.06
CA HIS A 121 15.42 6.99 -2.14
C HIS A 121 15.58 8.43 -1.61
N ALA A 122 14.75 9.36 -2.08
CA ALA A 122 14.82 10.78 -1.73
C ALA A 122 14.29 11.05 -0.31
N SER A 123 14.95 10.50 0.72
CA SER A 123 15.15 11.12 2.04
C SER A 123 16.05 10.24 2.95
N ARG A 124 17.31 9.99 2.55
CA ARG A 124 18.41 10.10 3.52
C ARG A 124 18.73 11.59 3.70
N ARG A 125 17.83 12.35 4.33
CA ARG A 125 18.16 13.71 4.78
C ARG A 125 18.48 13.66 6.27
N GLY A 126 19.77 13.79 6.58
CA GLY A 126 20.37 13.87 7.93
C GLY A 126 20.78 12.50 8.49
N GLN A 127 22.00 12.23 8.99
CA GLN A 127 22.90 13.07 9.79
C GLN A 127 22.18 13.88 10.86
#